data_AF-A0A2R6BEY9-F1
#
_entry.id   AF-A0A2R6BEY9-F1
#
_cell.length_a   1.000
_cell.length_b   1.000
_cell.length_c   1.000
_cell.angle_alpha   90.00
_cell.angle_beta   90.00
_cell.angle_gamma   90.00
#
_symmetry.space_group_name_H-M   'P 1'
#
loop_
_entity.id
_entity.type
_entity.pdbx_description
1 polymer ?
#
loop_
_entity_poly.entity_id
_entity_poly.type
_entity_poly.pdbx_seq_one_letter_code
_entity_poly.pdbx_strand_id
1 'polypeptide(L)' 'MVSHLRARDLGIKFDGESGEKNSITDVPGVEVGHSTIIRGEGKEAVRTGLTALLLCGKKFADVNVV' A
#
# COMPACT_ATOMS: atom_id res chain seq x y z
N MET A 1 -7.08 14.36 6.19
CA MET A 1 -6.58 13.34 5.24
C MET A 1 -5.78 14.10 4.20
N VAL A 2 -4.44 14.04 4.24
CA VAL A 2 -3.61 14.76 3.27
C VAL A 2 -3.53 13.90 2.01
N SER A 3 -4.30 14.24 0.98
CA SER A 3 -4.19 13.58 -0.31
C SER A 3 -2.87 13.98 -0.96
N HIS A 4 -1.96 13.02 -1.11
CA HIS A 4 -0.76 13.23 -1.89
C HIS A 4 -1.11 13.07 -3.38
N LEU A 5 -0.68 14.03 -4.20
CA LEU A 5 -0.90 13.98 -5.64
C LEU A 5 -0.22 12.73 -6.22
N ARG A 6 -0.92 12.03 -7.11
CA ARG A 6 -0.38 10.92 -7.88
C ARG A 6 0.11 11.42 -9.24
N ALA A 7 0.92 10.61 -9.90
CA ALA A 7 1.50 10.97 -11.19
C ALA A 7 0.45 11.38 -12.26
N ARG A 8 -0.68 10.68 -12.33
CA ARG A 8 -1.79 11.03 -13.25
C ARG A 8 -2.42 12.38 -12.92
N ASP A 9 -2.50 12.76 -11.64
CA ASP A 9 -3.03 14.07 -11.20
C ASP A 9 -2.10 15.23 -11.62
N LEU A 10 -0.82 14.93 -11.87
CA LEU A 10 0.19 15.86 -12.38
C LEU A 10 0.27 15.88 -13.91
N GLY A 11 -0.62 15.17 -14.61
CA GLY A 11 -0.65 15.13 -16.08
C GLY A 11 0.38 14.22 -16.73
N ILE A 12 1.07 13.36 -15.96
CA ILE A 12 1.96 12.35 -16.52
C ILE A 12 1.12 11.31 -17.25
N LYS A 13 1.41 11.11 -18.54
CA LYS A 13 0.68 10.17 -19.40
C LYS A 13 1.17 8.75 -19.18
N PHE A 14 0.23 7.82 -19.07
CA PHE A 14 0.46 6.38 -18.98
C PHE A 14 -0.52 5.68 -19.91
N ASP A 15 -0.11 4.54 -20.46
CA ASP A 15 -0.99 3.68 -21.25
C ASP A 15 -2.07 3.01 -20.37
N GLY A 16 -3.18 2.63 -21.01
CA GLY A 16 -4.28 1.91 -20.39
C GLY A 16 -5.16 2.75 -19.45
N GLU A 17 -6.34 2.18 -19.15
CA GLU A 17 -7.30 2.74 -18.19
C GLU A 17 -7.13 2.07 -16.83
N SER A 18 -7.09 2.87 -15.76
CA SER A 18 -7.03 2.36 -14.40
C SER A 18 -8.42 2.04 -13.86
N GLY A 19 -8.49 1.16 -12.85
CA GLY A 19 -9.69 1.03 -12.01
C GLY A 19 -10.01 2.33 -11.25
N GLU A 20 -11.14 2.33 -10.55
CA GLU A 20 -11.68 3.50 -9.84
C GLU A 20 -10.68 4.11 -8.86
N LYS A 21 -10.04 3.28 -8.03
CA LYS A 21 -9.05 3.77 -7.07
C LYS A 21 -7.68 3.90 -7.70
N ASN A 22 -7.45 3.35 -8.89
CA ASN A 22 -6.13 3.22 -9.51
C ASN A 22 -5.13 2.62 -8.51
N SER A 23 -5.51 1.47 -7.94
CA SER A 23 -4.75 0.75 -6.91
C SER A 23 -5.02 -0.75 -6.97
N ILE A 24 -4.16 -1.58 -6.37
CA ILE A 24 -4.38 -3.04 -6.32
C ILE A 24 -5.69 -3.44 -5.59
N THR A 25 -6.21 -2.58 -4.71
CA THR A 25 -7.48 -2.80 -4.00
C THR A 25 -8.73 -2.57 -4.87
N ASP A 26 -8.54 -2.26 -6.16
CA ASP A 26 -9.62 -2.35 -7.15
C ASP A 26 -10.01 -3.82 -7.43
N VAL A 27 -9.14 -4.79 -7.11
CA VAL A 27 -9.47 -6.21 -7.17
C VAL A 27 -10.33 -6.60 -5.96
N PRO A 28 -11.55 -7.13 -6.14
CA PRO A 28 -12.42 -7.51 -5.02
C PRO A 28 -11.76 -8.52 -4.08
N GLY A 29 -11.88 -8.28 -2.77
CA GLY A 29 -11.30 -9.16 -1.74
C GLY A 29 -9.84 -8.88 -1.38
N VAL A 30 -9.11 -8.08 -2.19
CA VAL A 30 -7.73 -7.70 -1.88
C VAL A 30 -7.71 -6.57 -0.85
N GLU A 31 -7.01 -6.79 0.26
CA GLU A 31 -6.71 -5.78 1.27
C GLU A 31 -5.20 -5.51 1.35
N VAL A 32 -4.83 -4.27 1.65
CA VAL A 32 -3.42 -3.85 1.83
C VAL A 32 -3.26 -3.17 3.18
N GLY A 33 -2.26 -3.59 3.94
CA GLY A 33 -1.86 -2.97 5.21
C GLY A 33 -0.38 -2.59 5.19
N HIS A 34 -0.01 -1.56 5.95
CA HIS A 34 1.37 -1.13 6.11
C HIS A 34 1.67 -0.87 7.59
N SER A 35 2.88 -1.17 8.01
CA SER A 35 3.44 -0.75 9.29
C SER A 35 4.81 -0.14 9.02
N THR A 36 4.98 1.13 9.36
CA THR A 36 6.19 1.89 9.09
C THR A 36 6.82 2.34 10.40
N ILE A 37 8.10 2.05 10.57
CA ILE A 37 8.90 2.48 11.71
C ILE A 37 9.82 3.61 11.25
N ILE A 38 9.54 4.81 11.76
CA ILE A 38 10.34 6.02 11.56
C ILE A 38 10.76 6.49 12.95
N ARG A 39 12.02 6.29 13.33
CA ARG A 39 12.56 6.66 14.65
C ARG A 39 14.00 7.16 14.57
N GLY A 40 14.38 8.05 15.48
CA GLY A 40 15.74 8.59 15.56
C GLY A 40 16.12 9.54 14.41
N GLU A 41 17.34 10.04 14.48
CA GLU A 41 17.93 11.05 13.60
C GLU A 41 19.38 10.69 13.20
N GLY A 42 19.89 11.34 12.16
CA GLY A 42 21.27 11.13 11.70
C GLY A 42 21.51 9.72 11.14
N LYS A 43 22.72 9.21 11.32
CA LYS A 43 23.15 7.91 10.75
C LYS A 43 22.49 6.70 11.40
N GLU A 44 22.04 6.83 12.65
CA GLU A 44 21.39 5.76 13.42
C GLU A 44 19.86 5.77 13.24
N ALA A 45 19.34 6.58 12.32
CA ALA A 45 17.91 6.68 12.06
C ALA A 45 17.34 5.36 11.52
N VAL A 46 16.29 4.86 12.16
CA VAL A 46 15.56 3.67 11.69
C VAL A 46 14.46 4.12 10.73
N ARG A 47 14.53 3.64 9.49
CA ARG A 47 13.54 3.87 8.43
C ARG A 47 13.21 2.53 7.77
N THR A 48 12.32 1.78 8.39
CA THR A 48 11.96 0.43 7.94
C THR A 48 10.46 0.22 8.04
N GLY A 49 9.97 -0.93 7.61
CA GLY A 49 8.58 -1.29 7.72
C GLY A 49 8.26 -2.62 7.08
N LEU A 50 6.97 -2.92 7.07
CA LEU A 50 6.39 -4.08 6.45
C LEU A 50 5.12 -3.65 5.70
N THR A 51 4.90 -4.24 4.53
CA THR A 51 3.64 -4.13 3.79
C THR A 51 3.08 -5.53 3.62
N ALA A 52 1.82 -5.71 4.01
CA ALA A 52 1.11 -6.97 3.88
C ALA A 52 -0.02 -6.81 2.85
N LEU A 53 -0.16 -7.84 2.01
CA LEU A 53 -1.25 -7.97 1.05
C LEU A 53 -2.04 -9.21 1.41
N LEU A 54 -3.34 -9.05 1.67
CA LEU A 54 -4.25 -10.14 1.92
C LEU A 54 -5.14 -10.34 0.70
N LEU A 55 -4.86 -11.40 -0.07
CA LEU A 55 -5.50 -11.63 -1.37
C LEU A 55 -7.00 -11.98 -1.24
N CYS A 56 -7.40 -12.58 -0.12
CA CYS A 56 -8.76 -13.04 0.16
C CYS A 56 -9.37 -12.36 1.42
N GLY A 57 -8.84 -11.20 1.80
CA GLY A 57 -9.24 -10.46 3.00
C GLY A 57 -8.83 -11.13 4.32
N LYS A 58 -9.13 -10.45 5.43
CA LYS A 58 -8.72 -10.89 6.79
C LYS A 58 -9.34 -12.20 7.26
N LYS A 59 -10.45 -12.63 6.66
CA LYS A 59 -11.14 -13.89 7.04
C LYS A 59 -10.34 -15.14 6.68
N PHE A 60 -9.41 -15.05 5.73
CA PHE A 60 -8.53 -16.15 5.33
C PHE A 60 -7.21 -16.19 6.13
N ALA A 61 -6.96 -15.19 6.99
CA ALA A 61 -5.71 -15.06 7.74
C ALA A 61 -5.64 -15.93 9.02
N ASP A 62 -6.71 -16.69 9.34
CA ASP A 62 -6.70 -17.70 10.41
C ASP A 62 -5.89 -18.97 10.04
N VAL A 63 -5.10 -18.92 8.97
CA VAL A 63 -4.07 -19.92 8.69
C VAL A 63 -2.83 -19.48 9.47
N ASN A 64 -2.36 -20.30 10.41
CA ASN A 64 -1.07 -20.09 11.07
C ASN A 64 0.03 -19.97 10.00
N VAL A 65 0.40 -18.74 9.66
CA VAL A 65 1.60 -18.47 8.88
C VAL A 65 2.74 -18.47 9.90
N VAL A 66 3.56 -19.51 9.83
CA VAL A 66 4.75 -19.75 10.68
C VAL A 66 5.69 -18.56 10.62
#